data_AF-A0A533V2Q7-F1
#
_entry.id   AF-A0A533V2Q7-F1
#
_cell.length_a   1.000
_cell.length_b   1.000
_cell.length_c   1.000
_cell.angle_alpha   90.00
_cell.angle_beta   90.00
_cell.angle_gamma   90.00
#
_symmetry.space_group_name_H-M   'P 1'
#
loop_
_entity.id
_entity.type
_entity.pdbx_description
1 polymer ?
#
loop_
_entity_poly.entity_id
_entity_poly.type
_entity_poly.pdbx_seq_one_letter_code
_entity_poly.pdbx_strand_id
1 'polypeptide(L)'
;MSDQKHSEVIEPSFYECILPEYNVKINYPSTWTRRDDTYDALKVMFQSPKESPTDPFLDALGVAVDETLKMNLQKFIEVSIANVRQTSSDFKLLESTPTTLSGLRAHQIVYLANNLKWLVVEQ
;
A
#
# COMPACT_ATOMS: atom_id res chain seq x y z
N MET A 1 -22.79 24.21 35.31
CA MET A 1 -23.20 23.40 34.15
C MET A 1 -22.30 23.81 33.00
N SER A 2 -21.34 22.96 32.63
CA SER A 2 -20.56 23.17 31.41
C SER A 2 -20.30 21.81 30.79
N ASP A 3 -20.79 21.66 29.58
CA ASP A 3 -20.92 20.42 28.84
C ASP A 3 -19.57 19.77 28.56
N GLN A 4 -19.46 18.50 28.95
CA GLN A 4 -18.44 17.59 28.44
C GLN A 4 -18.76 17.32 26.96
N LYS A 5 -17.97 17.91 26.07
CA LYS A 5 -18.00 17.61 24.64
C LYS A 5 -17.57 16.14 24.47
N HIS A 6 -18.55 15.25 24.37
CA HIS A 6 -18.34 13.85 24.06
C HIS A 6 -17.78 13.81 22.62
N SER A 7 -16.50 13.53 22.47
CA SER A 7 -15.92 13.27 21.16
C SER A 7 -16.44 11.93 20.68
N GLU A 8 -17.44 11.93 19.79
CA GLU A 8 -17.85 10.72 19.08
C GLU A 8 -16.64 10.16 18.33
N VAL A 9 -16.26 8.93 18.66
CA VAL A 9 -15.34 8.15 17.85
C VAL A 9 -16.12 7.74 16.60
N ILE A 10 -15.92 8.46 15.51
CA ILE A 10 -16.47 8.08 14.21
C ILE A 10 -15.70 6.85 13.75
N GLU A 11 -16.33 5.68 13.80
CA GLU A 11 -15.79 4.45 13.21
C GLU A 11 -15.49 4.71 11.72
N PRO A 12 -14.29 4.38 11.23
CA PRO A 12 -13.95 4.63 9.83
C PRO A 12 -14.87 3.79 8.93
N SER A 13 -15.68 4.46 8.12
CA SER A 13 -16.41 3.80 7.04
C SER A 13 -15.45 3.47 5.89
N PHE A 14 -15.66 2.33 5.23
CA PHE A 14 -14.83 1.88 4.11
C PHE A 14 -15.67 1.78 2.84
N TYR A 15 -15.04 2.12 1.72
CA TYR A 15 -15.53 1.77 0.40
C TYR A 15 -14.87 0.51 -0.10
N GLU A 16 -15.58 -0.22 -0.95
CA GLU A 16 -15.11 -1.43 -1.59
C GLU A 16 -14.62 -1.11 -3.01
N CYS A 17 -13.45 -1.63 -3.36
CA CYS A 17 -12.92 -1.63 -4.72
C CYS A 17 -12.84 -3.09 -5.20
N ILE A 18 -13.46 -3.36 -6.34
CA ILE A 18 -13.41 -4.66 -7.02
C ILE A 18 -12.75 -4.44 -8.37
N LEU A 19 -11.70 -5.21 -8.64
CA LEU A 19 -11.01 -5.29 -9.92
C LEU A 19 -11.16 -6.72 -10.46
N PRO A 20 -12.30 -7.03 -11.08
CA PRO A 20 -12.64 -8.41 -11.47
C PRO A 20 -11.68 -8.99 -12.51
N GLU A 21 -11.10 -8.15 -13.37
CA GLU A 21 -10.12 -8.55 -14.39
C GLU A 21 -8.86 -9.16 -13.77
N TYR A 22 -8.54 -8.77 -12.52
CA TYR A 22 -7.37 -9.23 -11.78
C TYR A 22 -7.73 -10.12 -10.59
N ASN A 23 -9.01 -10.44 -10.41
CA ASN A 23 -9.53 -11.17 -9.24
C ASN A 23 -9.11 -10.51 -7.90
N VAL A 24 -9.04 -9.17 -7.87
CA VAL A 24 -8.67 -8.41 -6.67
C VAL A 24 -9.90 -7.72 -6.08
N LYS A 25 -10.00 -7.77 -4.74
CA LYS A 25 -10.98 -7.03 -3.96
C LYS A 25 -10.28 -6.41 -2.74
N ILE A 26 -10.49 -5.13 -2.51
CA ILE A 26 -9.87 -4.39 -1.41
C ILE A 26 -10.82 -3.33 -0.85
N ASN A 27 -10.82 -3.18 0.48
CA ASN A 27 -11.50 -2.09 1.16
C ASN A 27 -10.52 -0.95 1.42
N TYR A 28 -10.95 0.29 1.21
CA TYR A 28 -10.17 1.49 1.48
C TYR A 28 -11.01 2.50 2.26
N PRO A 29 -10.40 3.36 3.10
CA PRO A 29 -11.15 4.33 3.89
C PRO A 29 -12.00 5.23 2.98
N SER A 30 -13.25 5.50 3.36
CA SER A 30 -14.17 6.30 2.55
C SER A 30 -13.73 7.76 2.38
N THR A 31 -12.82 8.22 3.23
CA THR A 31 -12.22 9.56 3.18
C THR A 31 -11.06 9.64 2.20
N TRP A 32 -10.56 8.50 1.69
CA TRP A 32 -9.47 8.47 0.73
C TRP A 32 -10.00 8.63 -0.69
N THR A 33 -9.22 9.32 -1.52
CA THR A 33 -9.54 9.51 -2.94
C THR A 33 -9.03 8.33 -3.76
N ARG A 34 -9.91 7.67 -4.50
CA ARG A 34 -9.55 6.65 -5.50
C ARG A 34 -9.02 7.33 -6.77
N ARG A 35 -7.94 6.76 -7.32
CA ARG A 35 -7.25 7.19 -8.54
C ARG A 35 -7.05 5.98 -9.45
N ASP A 36 -7.62 6.07 -10.65
CA ASP A 36 -7.46 5.07 -11.72
C ASP A 36 -6.53 5.60 -12.84
N ASP A 37 -6.10 6.86 -12.75
CA ASP A 37 -5.12 7.52 -13.64
C ASP A 37 -3.68 7.14 -13.25
N THR A 38 -3.39 5.86 -13.32
CA THR A 38 -2.12 5.26 -12.90
C THR A 38 -1.30 4.76 -14.11
N TYR A 39 -0.07 4.30 -13.87
CA TYR A 39 0.79 3.68 -14.91
C TYR A 39 0.56 2.17 -15.00
N ASP A 40 0.88 1.55 -16.15
CA ASP A 40 0.44 0.19 -16.54
C ASP A 40 0.35 -0.86 -15.43
N ALA A 41 1.40 -1.04 -14.62
CA ALA A 41 1.40 -2.07 -13.57
C ALA A 41 0.52 -1.70 -12.35
N LEU A 42 0.42 -0.42 -12.00
CA LEU A 42 -0.40 0.07 -10.89
C LEU A 42 -1.85 0.20 -11.39
N LYS A 43 -2.77 -0.62 -10.87
CA LYS A 43 -4.15 -0.71 -11.38
C LYS A 43 -5.11 0.25 -10.69
N VAL A 44 -4.84 0.54 -9.42
CA VAL A 44 -5.59 1.53 -8.64
C VAL A 44 -4.69 2.07 -7.53
N MET A 45 -4.87 3.34 -7.18
CA MET A 45 -4.30 3.95 -5.99
C MET A 45 -5.40 4.61 -5.15
N PHE A 46 -5.26 4.56 -3.83
CA PHE A 46 -6.07 5.27 -2.87
C PHE A 46 -5.16 6.23 -2.11
N GLN A 47 -5.54 7.50 -2.04
CA GLN A 47 -4.74 8.55 -1.39
C GLN A 47 -5.50 9.14 -0.20
N SER A 48 -4.82 9.26 0.93
CA SER A 48 -5.34 9.92 2.12
C SER A 48 -5.65 11.41 1.86
N PRO A 49 -6.58 12.02 2.63
CA PRO A 49 -6.67 13.47 2.69
C PRO A 49 -5.41 14.05 3.34
N LYS A 50 -5.08 15.31 3.02
CA LYS A 50 -3.99 16.02 3.70
C LYS A 50 -4.25 16.10 5.19
N GLU A 51 -3.24 15.82 6.01
CA GLU A 51 -3.34 16.03 7.46
C GLU A 51 -3.34 17.52 7.82
N SER A 52 -2.65 18.33 7.00
CA SER A 52 -2.60 19.79 7.15
C SER A 52 -2.39 20.50 5.80
N PRO A 53 -2.67 21.81 5.68
CA PRO A 53 -2.40 22.56 4.45
C PRO A 53 -0.93 22.52 4.00
N THR A 54 -0.01 22.35 4.95
CA THR A 54 1.44 22.31 4.75
C THR A 54 1.99 20.89 4.57
N ASP A 55 1.12 19.88 4.59
CA ASP A 55 1.52 18.49 4.44
C ASP A 55 2.08 18.23 3.03
N PRO A 56 3.39 17.92 2.90
CA PRO A 56 4.02 17.75 1.60
C PRO A 56 3.73 16.37 1.00
N PHE A 57 3.23 15.41 1.77
CA PHE A 57 3.06 14.03 1.35
C PHE A 57 1.67 13.52 1.72
N LEU A 58 1.11 12.62 0.91
CA LEU A 58 -0.13 11.94 1.23
C LEU A 58 0.16 10.46 1.37
N ASP A 59 -0.27 9.86 2.47
CA ASP A 59 -0.29 8.41 2.59
C ASP A 59 -1.09 7.83 1.42
N ALA A 60 -0.56 6.76 0.83
CA ALA A 60 -1.15 6.14 -0.34
C ALA A 60 -1.06 4.62 -0.25
N LEU A 61 -2.07 3.96 -0.81
CA LEU A 61 -2.17 2.51 -0.96
C LEU A 61 -2.38 2.21 -2.43
N GLY A 62 -1.52 1.40 -3.02
CA GLY A 62 -1.60 0.99 -4.42
C GLY A 62 -1.80 -0.51 -4.56
N VAL A 63 -2.56 -0.92 -5.58
CA VAL A 63 -2.61 -2.31 -6.04
C VAL A 63 -1.92 -2.38 -7.40
N ALA A 64 -0.84 -3.15 -7.48
CA ALA A 64 -0.14 -3.39 -8.74
C ALA A 64 -0.28 -4.86 -9.15
N VAL A 65 -0.45 -5.08 -10.45
CA VAL A 65 -0.55 -6.41 -11.07
C VAL A 65 0.32 -6.40 -12.32
N ASP A 66 1.34 -7.26 -12.33
CA ASP A 66 2.25 -7.45 -13.45
C ASP A 66 2.19 -8.90 -13.93
N GLU A 67 1.48 -9.11 -15.03
CA GLU A 67 1.27 -10.43 -15.64
C GLU A 67 2.47 -10.86 -16.54
N THR A 68 3.46 -9.99 -16.73
CA THR A 68 4.60 -10.23 -17.62
C THR A 68 5.78 -10.89 -16.91
N LEU A 69 5.77 -10.89 -15.57
CA LEU A 69 6.84 -11.46 -14.75
C LEU A 69 6.89 -12.98 -14.87
N LYS A 70 8.00 -13.50 -15.40
CA LYS A 70 8.28 -14.93 -15.52
C LYS A 70 9.25 -15.40 -14.44
N MET A 71 8.91 -15.19 -13.18
CA MET A 71 9.71 -15.66 -12.04
C MET A 71 8.82 -16.13 -10.89
N ASN A 72 9.38 -16.96 -10.00
CA ASN A 72 8.67 -17.35 -8.78
C ASN A 72 8.73 -16.23 -7.72
N LEU A 73 7.81 -16.28 -6.76
CA LEU A 73 7.69 -15.28 -5.69
C LEU A 73 9.01 -15.03 -4.94
N GLN A 74 9.75 -16.08 -4.59
CA GLN A 74 11.04 -15.93 -3.89
C GLN A 74 12.03 -15.09 -4.71
N LYS A 75 12.12 -15.35 -6.02
CA LYS A 75 13.01 -14.59 -6.89
C LYS A 75 12.54 -13.16 -7.08
N PHE A 76 11.23 -12.94 -7.13
CA PHE A 76 10.64 -11.61 -7.21
C PHE A 76 11.01 -10.76 -5.99
N ILE A 77 10.81 -11.29 -4.78
CA ILE A 77 11.18 -10.64 -3.51
C ILE A 77 12.66 -10.22 -3.49
N GLU A 78 13.56 -11.13 -3.89
CA GLU A 78 14.99 -10.85 -3.97
C GLU A 78 15.30 -9.69 -4.92
N VAL A 79 14.68 -9.68 -6.10
CA VAL A 79 14.86 -8.63 -7.12
C VAL A 79 14.26 -7.32 -6.66
N SER A 80 13.05 -7.30 -6.10
CA SER A 80 12.40 -6.12 -5.54
C SER A 80 13.28 -5.45 -4.47
N ILE A 81 13.77 -6.22 -3.50
CA ILE A 81 14.64 -5.70 -2.43
C ILE A 81 15.97 -5.19 -3.00
N ALA A 82 16.57 -5.93 -3.94
CA ALA A 82 17.83 -5.52 -4.58
C ALA A 82 17.67 -4.21 -5.37
N ASN A 83 16.57 -4.06 -6.11
CA ASN A 83 16.28 -2.86 -6.90
C ASN A 83 16.13 -1.62 -6.01
N VAL A 84 15.36 -1.71 -4.92
CA VAL A 84 15.21 -0.57 -3.99
C VAL A 84 16.56 -0.23 -3.35
N ARG A 85 17.32 -1.24 -2.91
CA ARG A 85 18.66 -1.03 -2.33
C ARG A 85 19.63 -0.33 -3.28
N GLN A 86 19.55 -0.63 -4.58
CA GLN A 86 20.42 -0.02 -5.59
C GLN A 86 20.02 1.42 -5.93
N THR A 87 18.74 1.75 -5.79
CA THR A 87 18.17 3.03 -6.23
C THR A 87 17.95 4.04 -5.11
N SER A 88 17.94 3.61 -3.85
CA SER A 88 17.79 4.46 -2.66
C SER A 88 18.99 4.28 -1.73
N SER A 89 19.73 5.37 -1.52
CA SER A 89 20.94 5.39 -0.67
C SER A 89 20.62 5.31 0.83
N ASP A 90 19.41 5.68 1.23
CA ASP A 90 18.89 5.61 2.59
C ASP A 90 18.13 4.30 2.88
N PHE A 91 18.21 3.32 1.97
CA PHE A 91 17.50 2.06 2.11
C PHE A 91 17.84 1.33 3.41
N LYS A 92 16.79 0.93 4.15
CA LYS A 92 16.90 0.06 5.32
C LYS A 92 15.77 -0.95 5.35
N LEU A 93 16.12 -2.23 5.21
CA LEU A 93 15.17 -3.32 5.44
C LEU A 93 14.86 -3.44 6.93
N LEU A 94 13.58 -3.35 7.29
CA LEU A 94 13.10 -3.47 8.68
C LEU A 94 12.51 -4.86 8.94
N GLU A 95 11.72 -5.37 7.99
CA GLU A 95 11.06 -6.68 8.08
C GLU A 95 10.97 -7.33 6.70
N SER A 96 11.08 -8.66 6.66
CA SER A 96 10.83 -9.48 5.48
C SER A 96 10.34 -10.85 5.95
N THR A 97 9.03 -11.09 5.86
CA THR A 97 8.38 -12.23 6.50
C THR A 97 7.36 -12.90 5.57
N PRO A 98 7.32 -14.24 5.51
CA PRO A 98 6.25 -14.95 4.81
C PRO A 98 4.89 -14.60 5.42
N THR A 99 3.87 -14.44 4.56
CA THR A 99 2.50 -14.16 4.97
C THR A 99 1.50 -14.82 4.01
N THR A 100 0.23 -14.49 4.13
CA THR A 100 -0.81 -14.91 3.19
C THR A 100 -1.76 -13.78 2.85
N LEU A 101 -2.19 -13.72 1.60
CA LEU A 101 -3.31 -12.90 1.14
C LEU A 101 -4.40 -13.83 0.62
N SER A 102 -5.60 -13.77 1.21
CA SER A 102 -6.72 -14.66 0.86
C SER A 102 -6.36 -16.16 0.91
N GLY A 103 -5.50 -16.56 1.85
CA GLY A 103 -5.02 -17.94 2.00
C GLY A 103 -3.96 -18.38 0.98
N LEU A 104 -3.63 -17.53 0.01
CA LEU A 104 -2.54 -17.76 -0.93
C LEU A 104 -1.22 -17.27 -0.33
N ARG A 105 -0.12 -17.95 -0.67
CA ARG A 105 1.23 -17.58 -0.22
C ARG A 105 1.54 -16.16 -0.68
N ALA A 106 2.03 -15.36 0.24
CA ALA A 106 2.51 -14.01 -0.02
C ALA A 106 3.74 -13.72 0.85
N HIS A 107 4.31 -12.54 0.71
CA HIS A 107 5.45 -12.11 1.49
C HIS A 107 5.34 -10.62 1.82
N GLN A 108 5.48 -10.30 3.10
CA GLN A 108 5.45 -8.93 3.59
C GLN A 108 6.87 -8.39 3.68
N ILE A 109 7.07 -7.15 3.20
CA ILE A 109 8.33 -6.44 3.27
C ILE A 109 8.06 -5.06 3.86
N VAL A 110 8.79 -4.70 4.91
CA VAL A 110 8.76 -3.37 5.50
C VAL A 110 10.15 -2.76 5.41
N TYR A 111 10.26 -1.57 4.83
CA TYR A 111 11.55 -0.90 4.64
C TYR A 111 11.43 0.63 4.70
N LEU A 112 12.57 1.28 4.92
CA LEU A 112 12.74 2.71 4.71
C LEU A 112 13.44 2.93 3.36
N ALA A 113 12.98 3.91 2.58
CA ALA A 113 13.62 4.37 1.35
C ALA A 113 13.04 5.73 0.93
N ASN A 114 13.88 6.61 0.38
CA ASN A 114 13.50 7.97 -0.06
C ASN A 114 12.84 8.80 1.05
N ASN A 115 13.32 8.66 2.29
CA ASN A 115 12.76 9.25 3.52
C ASN A 115 11.33 8.82 3.86
N LEU A 116 10.84 7.75 3.24
CA LEU A 116 9.51 7.18 3.49
C LEU A 116 9.61 5.79 4.09
N LYS A 117 8.55 5.39 4.81
CA LYS A 117 8.35 4.02 5.26
C LYS A 117 7.39 3.32 4.30
N TRP A 118 7.79 2.16 3.82
CA TRP A 118 7.01 1.34 2.90
C TRP A 118 6.60 0.03 3.57
N LEU A 119 5.37 -0.41 3.30
CA LEU A 119 4.89 -1.77 3.52
C LEU A 119 4.40 -2.28 2.18
N VAL A 120 4.98 -3.39 1.73
CA VAL A 120 4.59 -4.06 0.48
C VAL A 120 4.24 -5.50 0.82
N VAL A 121 3.18 -6.01 0.20
CA VAL A 121 2.82 -7.43 0.25
C VAL A 121 2.84 -7.97 -1.17
N GLU A 122 3.75 -8.91 -1.44
CA GLU A 122 3.94 -9.53 -2.75
C GLU A 122 3.29 -10.92 -2.75
N GLN A 123 2.57 -11.28 -3.80
CA GLN A 123 1.88 -12.57 -3.97
C GLN A 123 2.38 -13.29 -5.22
#